data_AF-A0A9W5F6P6-F1
#
_entry.id   AF-A0A9W5F6P6-F1
#
_cell.length_a   1.000
_cell.length_b   1.000
_cell.length_c   1.000
_cell.angle_alpha   90.00
_cell.angle_beta   90.00
_cell.angle_gamma   90.00
#
_symmetry.space_group_name_H-M   'P 1'
#
loop_
_entity.id
_entity.type
_entity.pdbx_description
1 polymer ?
#
loop_
_entity_poly.entity_id
_entity_poly.type
_entity_poly.pdbx_seq_one_letter_code
_entity_poly.pdbx_strand_id
1 'polypeptide(L)'
;MTTSSEVIAFPAKNRIADVKRCATMLDRLHGVEANDFWRRECRELAARLTALGYEDAAMRREVMEFQNAVQAELWAVDAAPEARRDSH
;
A
#
# COMPACT_ATOMS: atom_id res chain seq x y z
N MET A 1 19.75 7.02 32.28
CA MET A 1 18.41 7.18 31.66
C MET A 1 18.61 7.35 30.17
N THR A 2 18.74 6.25 29.43
CA THR A 2 18.85 6.27 27.97
C THR A 2 17.48 5.91 27.42
N THR A 3 16.89 6.88 26.74
CA THR A 3 15.60 6.85 26.06
C THR A 3 15.40 5.51 25.38
N SER A 4 14.39 4.76 25.85
CA SER A 4 13.86 3.61 25.15
C SER A 4 13.23 4.15 23.86
N SER A 5 14.05 4.31 22.82
CA SER A 5 13.59 4.34 21.43
C SER A 5 13.08 2.94 21.15
N GLU A 6 11.89 2.67 21.65
CA GLU A 6 11.06 1.55 21.27
C GLU A 6 10.80 1.77 19.78
N VAL A 7 11.66 1.16 18.97
CA VAL A 7 11.44 0.96 17.54
C VAL A 7 10.11 0.25 17.48
N ILE A 8 9.03 1.02 17.29
CA ILE A 8 7.69 0.49 17.14
C ILE A 8 7.79 -0.43 15.93
N ALA A 9 7.89 -1.72 16.20
CA ALA A 9 7.92 -2.77 15.22
C ALA A 9 6.49 -2.93 14.67
N PHE A 10 5.95 -1.91 14.00
CA PHE A 10 4.70 -1.96 13.24
C PHE A 10 4.76 -0.95 12.09
N PRO A 11 4.46 -1.31 10.81
CA PRO A 11 3.68 -2.47 10.37
C PRO A 11 4.18 -3.09 9.04
N ALA A 12 5.26 -3.87 9.00
CA ALA A 12 5.59 -4.61 7.77
C ALA A 12 4.50 -5.66 7.44
N LYS A 13 3.97 -6.35 8.48
CA LYS A 13 2.89 -7.34 8.35
C LYS A 13 1.53 -6.71 8.04
N ASN A 14 1.21 -5.54 8.61
CA ASN A 14 -0.04 -4.84 8.27
C ASN A 14 0.03 -4.21 6.87
N ARG A 15 1.23 -3.77 6.41
CA ARG A 15 1.43 -3.29 5.04
C ARG A 15 0.99 -4.31 4.01
N ILE A 16 1.32 -5.59 4.16
CA ILE A 16 0.92 -6.61 3.18
C ILE A 16 -0.61 -6.78 3.12
N ALA A 17 -1.29 -6.77 4.27
CA ALA A 17 -2.75 -6.87 4.32
C ALA A 17 -3.43 -5.63 3.71
N ASP A 18 -2.93 -4.44 4.04
CA ASP A 18 -3.43 -3.17 3.51
C ASP A 18 -3.18 -3.07 2.00
N VAL A 19 -1.99 -3.49 1.53
CA VAL A 19 -1.62 -3.54 0.12
C VAL A 19 -2.57 -4.46 -0.65
N LYS A 20 -2.79 -5.69 -0.17
CA LYS A 20 -3.71 -6.65 -0.82
C LYS A 20 -5.16 -6.16 -0.83
N ARG A 21 -5.60 -5.54 0.26
CA ARG A 21 -6.94 -4.93 0.35
C ARG A 21 -7.08 -3.79 -0.65
N CYS A 22 -6.09 -2.91 -0.75
CA CYS A 22 -6.08 -1.80 -1.71
C CYS A 22 -6.07 -2.32 -3.14
N ALA A 23 -5.20 -3.28 -3.47
CA ALA A 23 -5.15 -3.91 -4.79
C ALA A 23 -6.50 -4.54 -5.16
N THR A 24 -7.13 -5.30 -4.27
CA THR A 24 -8.47 -5.88 -4.49
C THR A 24 -9.55 -4.80 -4.67
N MET A 25 -9.46 -3.69 -3.95
CA MET A 25 -10.42 -2.61 -4.07
C MET A 25 -10.24 -1.83 -5.37
N LEU A 26 -8.99 -1.58 -5.78
CA LEU A 26 -8.66 -0.92 -7.04
C LEU A 26 -8.92 -1.82 -8.26
N ASP A 27 -8.89 -3.13 -8.09
CA ASP A 27 -9.32 -4.10 -9.10
C ASP A 27 -10.85 -4.08 -9.26
N ARG A 28 -11.61 -3.82 -8.18
CA ARG A 28 -13.08 -3.73 -8.21
C ARG A 28 -13.62 -2.37 -8.61
N LEU A 29 -12.95 -1.30 -8.18
CA LEU A 29 -13.31 0.08 -8.49
C LEU A 29 -12.65 0.47 -9.80
N HIS A 30 -13.36 1.21 -10.66
CA HIS A 30 -12.80 1.64 -11.94
C HIS A 30 -13.00 3.14 -12.15
N GLY A 31 -12.10 3.73 -12.94
CA GLY A 31 -12.19 5.13 -13.33
C GLY A 31 -12.04 6.10 -12.15
N VAL A 32 -12.98 7.03 -12.02
CA VAL A 32 -12.89 8.14 -11.06
C VAL A 32 -12.96 7.65 -9.61
N GLU A 33 -13.81 6.66 -9.32
CA GLU A 33 -13.96 6.12 -7.96
C GLU A 33 -12.68 5.45 -7.45
N ALA A 34 -11.99 4.71 -8.32
CA ALA A 34 -10.70 4.10 -8.00
C ALA A 34 -9.64 5.17 -7.70
N ASN A 35 -9.60 6.23 -8.51
CA ASN A 35 -8.66 7.32 -8.33
C ASN A 35 -8.93 8.09 -7.02
N ASP A 36 -10.19 8.39 -6.71
CA ASP A 36 -10.57 9.09 -5.48
C ASP A 36 -10.29 8.25 -4.23
N PHE A 37 -10.58 6.94 -4.29
CA PHE A 37 -10.20 5.98 -3.25
C PHE A 37 -8.68 5.98 -3.06
N TRP A 38 -7.91 5.82 -4.13
CA TRP A 38 -6.44 5.76 -4.06
C TRP A 38 -5.83 7.02 -3.47
N ARG A 39 -6.34 8.18 -3.89
CA ARG A 39 -5.88 9.48 -3.41
C ARG A 39 -6.21 9.68 -1.94
N ARG A 40 -7.34 9.14 -1.46
CA ARG A 40 -7.69 9.12 -0.03
C ARG A 40 -6.72 8.24 0.75
N GLU A 41 -6.49 7.00 0.32
CA GLU A 41 -5.58 6.06 1.00
C GLU A 41 -4.16 6.63 1.12
N CYS A 42 -3.63 7.21 0.04
CA CYS A 42 -2.30 7.84 0.06
C CYS A 42 -2.23 9.04 1.03
N ARG A 43 -3.29 9.86 1.09
CA ARG A 43 -3.36 11.01 2.03
C ARG A 43 -3.47 10.54 3.48
N GLU A 44 -4.27 9.50 3.74
CA GLU A 44 -4.40 8.94 5.09
C GLU A 44 -3.11 8.28 5.56
N LEU A 45 -2.37 7.62 4.66
CA LEU A 45 -1.04 7.08 4.96
C LEU A 45 -0.06 8.21 5.29
N ALA A 46 0.01 9.25 4.45
CA ALA A 46 0.86 10.42 4.70
C ALA A 46 0.51 11.09 6.05
N ALA A 47 -0.77 11.33 6.31
CA ALA A 47 -1.23 11.94 7.56
C ALA A 47 -0.85 11.10 8.79
N ARG A 48 -0.99 9.77 8.71
CA ARG A 48 -0.56 8.85 9.79
C ARG A 48 0.95 8.93 10.04
N LEU A 49 1.75 8.93 8.97
CA LEU A 49 3.22 9.02 9.07
C LEU A 49 3.66 10.38 9.63
N THR A 50 3.04 11.48 9.20
CA THR A 50 3.28 12.82 9.75
C THR A 50 2.88 12.89 11.23
N ALA A 51 1.73 12.31 11.62
CA ALA A 51 1.29 12.27 13.01
C ALA A 51 2.24 11.46 13.92
N LEU A 52 2.92 10.45 13.36
CA LEU A 52 3.98 9.68 14.02
C LEU A 52 5.32 10.42 14.12
N GLY A 53 5.42 11.63 13.55
CA GLY A 53 6.64 12.44 13.57
C GLY A 53 7.68 12.05 12.53
N TYR A 54 7.29 11.34 11.46
CA TYR A 54 8.20 11.06 10.35
C TYR A 54 8.61 12.35 9.65
N GLU A 55 9.91 12.48 9.34
CA GLU A 55 10.39 13.55 8.47
C GLU A 55 9.80 13.42 7.05
N ASP A 56 9.62 14.55 6.36
CA ASP A 56 9.02 14.60 5.02
C ASP A 56 9.68 13.63 4.03
N ALA A 57 11.00 13.48 4.07
CA ALA A 57 11.73 12.58 3.19
C ALA A 57 11.42 11.09 3.52
N ALA A 58 11.36 10.75 4.81
CA ALA A 58 11.02 9.40 5.25
C ALA A 58 9.56 9.06 4.93
N MET A 59 8.63 9.98 5.23
CA MET A 59 7.22 9.86 4.86
C MET A 59 7.04 9.62 3.36
N ARG A 60 7.69 10.42 2.50
CA ARG A 60 7.61 10.24 1.05
C ARG A 60 8.13 8.88 0.61
N ARG A 61 9.24 8.40 1.17
CA ARG A 61 9.76 7.06 0.86
C ARG A 61 8.77 5.96 1.24
N GLU A 62 8.20 6.03 2.44
CA GLU A 62 7.20 5.05 2.88
C GLU A 62 5.94 5.05 2.00
N VAL A 63 5.49 6.22 1.59
CA VAL A 63 4.35 6.36 0.65
C VAL A 63 4.70 5.80 -0.74
N MET A 64 5.93 6.01 -1.24
CA MET A 64 6.37 5.45 -2.52
C MET A 64 6.48 3.92 -2.47
N GLU A 65 7.04 3.37 -1.39
CA GLU A 65 7.14 1.93 -1.17
C GLU A 65 5.75 1.28 -1.09
N PHE A 66 4.80 1.94 -0.42
CA PHE A 66 3.41 1.46 -0.38
C PHE A 66 2.76 1.44 -1.76
N GLN A 67 2.93 2.50 -2.54
CA GLN A 67 2.39 2.56 -3.92
C GLN A 67 3.01 1.46 -4.80
N ASN A 68 4.32 1.26 -4.74
CA ASN A 68 5.01 0.21 -5.49
C ASN A 68 4.50 -1.19 -5.13
N ALA A 69 4.29 -1.46 -3.84
CA ALA A 69 3.75 -2.74 -3.39
C ALA A 69 2.32 -2.98 -3.91
N VAL A 70 1.45 -1.96 -3.91
CA VAL A 70 0.08 -2.09 -4.44
C VAL A 70 0.07 -2.33 -5.93
N GLN A 71 0.92 -1.62 -6.69
CA GLN A 71 1.05 -1.84 -8.13
C GLN A 71 1.59 -3.24 -8.45
N ALA A 72 2.58 -3.72 -7.70
CA ALA A 72 3.10 -5.08 -7.87
C ALA A 72 2.02 -6.15 -7.61
N GLU A 73 1.20 -5.98 -6.56
CA GLU A 73 0.09 -6.91 -6.29
C GLU A 73 -1.02 -6.80 -7.34
N LEU A 74 -1.33 -5.61 -7.86
CA LEU A 74 -2.27 -5.43 -8.97
C LEU A 74 -1.81 -6.17 -10.23
N TRP A 75 -0.53 -6.03 -10.59
CA TRP A 75 0.06 -6.77 -11.72
C TRP A 75 0.07 -8.28 -11.47
N ALA A 76 0.29 -8.73 -10.23
CA ALA A 76 0.23 -10.14 -9.90
C ALA A 76 -1.20 -10.72 -10.02
N VAL A 77 -2.23 -9.94 -9.67
CA VAL A 77 -3.64 -10.31 -9.85
C VAL A 77 -4.00 -10.36 -11.34
N ASP A 78 -3.57 -9.36 -12.12
CA ASP A 78 -3.80 -9.27 -13.56
C ASP A 78 -3.02 -10.29 -14.39
N ALA A 79 -1.85 -10.76 -13.92
CA ALA A 79 -1.06 -11.80 -14.58
C ALA A 79 -1.53 -13.24 -14.25
N ALA A 80 -2.37 -13.41 -13.22
CA ALA A 80 -2.91 -14.71 -12.83
C ALA A 80 -4.04 -15.34 -13.72
N PRO A 81 -4.71 -14.66 -14.68
CA PRO A 81 -5.84 -15.23 -15.41
C PRO A 81 -5.47 -16.10 -16.63
N GLU A 82 -4.22 -16.11 -17.10
CA GLU A 82 -3.86 -16.78 -18.37
C GLU A 82 -3.30 -18.20 -18.21
N ALA A 83 -2.64 -18.53 -17.09
CA ALA A 83 -1.97 -19.83 -16.92
C ALA A 83 -2.91 -21.06 -16.74
N ARG A 84 -4.24 -20.88 -16.77
CA ARG A 84 -5.22 -21.98 -16.68
C ARG A 84 -5.92 -22.29 -18.01
N ARG A 85 -5.79 -21.44 -19.04
CA ARG A 85 -6.55 -21.57 -20.29
C ARG A 85 -5.82 -22.41 -21.36
N ASP A 86 -4.51 -22.59 -21.26
CA ASP A 86 -3.69 -23.39 -22.20
C ASP A 86 -3.55 -24.88 -21.81
N SER A 87 -4.63 -25.50 -21.33
CA SER A 87 -4.65 -26.94 -21.06
C SER A 87 -5.91 -27.62 -21.60
N HIS A 88 -6.23 -27.37 -22.88
CA HIS A 88 -7.15 -28.18 -23.66
C HIS A 88 -6.48 -28.62 -24.96
#